data_AF-B8C656-F1
#
_entry.id   AF-B8C656-F1
#
_cell.length_a   1.000
_cell.length_b   1.000
_cell.length_c   1.000
_cell.angle_alpha   90.00
_cell.angle_beta   90.00
_cell.angle_gamma   90.00
#
_symmetry.space_group_name_H-M   'P 1'
#
loop_
_entity.id
_entity.type
_entity.pdbx_description
1 polymer ?
#
loop_
_entity_poly.entity_id
_entity_poly.type
_entity_poly.pdbx_seq_one_letter_code
_entity_poly.pdbx_strand_id
1 'polypeptide(L)'
;YFQIVSSTVKQVVRNHFDCQRLAGARLERTSASSCFGDLLDSRYHFDENLSSTGATADMAFALTPLTLALFEDSSWYKADYSTATVPLFGRGSGCGFVEEECINQFKTIPGYNRGFFCRDVVQGELEFDRQPSGCDYTHNHKADCEMLISRDSLDDKSESRCPMRTENIVSCFDKSHSPSLDGEVFSHSSRCFETDNSNSVCLQSYCNAIDSKIEIVVHEKVYQCDYEGHMIKLQGYTIRCPRLALVCPHLVCPANCSGKGVCDYCLEVPECVCDNPFDETPGCWSS
;
A
#
# COMPACT_ATOMS: atom_id res chain seq x y z
N TYR A 1 7.48 -9.42 -20.30
CA TYR A 1 6.15 -9.24 -19.68
C TYR A 1 5.21 -8.58 -20.68
N PHE A 2 3.90 -8.66 -20.46
CA PHE A 2 2.87 -7.93 -21.21
C PHE A 2 2.15 -6.94 -20.29
N GLN A 3 1.41 -5.99 -20.87
CA GLN A 3 0.68 -4.97 -20.14
C GLN A 3 -0.70 -4.72 -20.75
N ILE A 4 -1.67 -4.39 -19.91
CA ILE A 4 -2.97 -3.85 -20.32
C ILE A 4 -2.83 -2.33 -20.47
N VAL A 5 -3.07 -1.83 -21.68
CA VAL A 5 -2.77 -0.43 -22.07
C VAL A 5 -4.00 0.37 -22.49
N SER A 6 -5.20 -0.14 -22.18
CA SER A 6 -6.46 0.59 -22.39
C SER A 6 -6.47 1.89 -21.57
N SER A 7 -7.27 2.86 -22.02
CA SER A 7 -7.17 4.25 -21.56
C SER A 7 -7.35 4.39 -20.05
N THR A 8 -8.42 3.83 -19.50
CA THR A 8 -8.79 4.02 -18.10
C THR A 8 -7.86 3.21 -17.20
N VAL A 9 -7.56 1.97 -17.56
CA VAL A 9 -6.57 1.13 -16.86
C VAL A 9 -5.22 1.85 -16.75
N LYS A 10 -4.75 2.42 -17.86
CA LYS A 10 -3.48 3.16 -17.91
C LYS A 10 -3.51 4.36 -16.98
N GLN A 11 -4.58 5.16 -16.98
CA GLN A 11 -4.66 6.33 -16.12
C GLN A 11 -4.76 5.95 -14.64
N VAL A 12 -5.52 4.90 -14.31
CA VAL A 12 -5.62 4.39 -12.93
C VAL A 12 -4.25 3.98 -12.39
N VAL A 13 -3.46 3.20 -13.12
CA VAL A 13 -2.14 2.78 -12.62
C VAL A 13 -1.15 3.94 -12.54
N ARG A 14 -1.24 4.92 -13.44
CA ARG A 14 -0.43 6.15 -13.38
C ARG A 14 -0.73 6.95 -12.11
N ASN A 15 -2.01 7.14 -11.79
CA ASN A 15 -2.46 7.81 -10.58
C ASN A 15 -2.13 7.01 -9.32
N HIS A 16 -2.22 5.68 -9.38
CA HIS A 16 -1.90 4.81 -8.24
C HIS A 16 -0.44 4.94 -7.82
N PHE A 17 0.50 4.80 -8.77
CA PHE A 17 1.93 4.78 -8.47
C PHE A 17 2.60 6.17 -8.47
N ASP A 18 1.89 7.26 -8.76
CA ASP A 18 2.49 8.56 -9.10
C ASP A 18 3.53 8.45 -10.23
N CYS A 19 3.11 7.88 -11.36
CA CYS A 19 4.00 7.68 -12.50
C CYS A 19 3.27 7.86 -13.84
N GLN A 20 3.11 9.11 -14.28
CA GLN A 20 2.35 9.46 -15.49
C GLN A 20 2.94 8.94 -16.82
N ARG A 21 4.20 8.47 -16.81
CA ARG A 21 4.83 7.82 -17.98
C ARG A 21 4.60 6.31 -18.05
N LEU A 22 3.98 5.70 -17.04
CA LEU A 22 3.69 4.28 -17.02
C LEU A 22 2.80 3.90 -18.21
N ALA A 23 3.15 2.81 -18.90
CA ALA A 23 2.48 2.40 -20.14
C ALA A 23 1.15 1.67 -19.92
N GLY A 24 1.00 0.97 -18.79
CA GLY A 24 -0.17 0.16 -18.47
C GLY A 24 0.04 -0.75 -17.26
N ALA A 25 -0.96 -1.54 -16.92
CA ALA A 25 -0.91 -2.51 -15.81
C ALA A 25 -0.19 -3.78 -16.26
N ARG A 26 0.80 -4.26 -15.50
CA ARG A 26 1.63 -5.41 -15.89
C ARG A 26 0.96 -6.73 -15.54
N LEU A 27 1.13 -7.72 -16.41
CA LEU A 27 0.65 -9.09 -16.23
C LEU A 27 1.78 -10.03 -15.84
N GLU A 28 1.49 -10.97 -14.94
CA GLU A 28 2.39 -12.08 -14.61
C GLU A 28 2.11 -13.30 -15.49
N ARG A 29 3.18 -14.03 -15.83
CA ARG A 29 3.08 -15.33 -16.51
C ARG A 29 3.23 -16.44 -15.48
N THR A 30 2.09 -16.94 -15.01
CA THR A 30 2.03 -17.99 -13.98
C THR A 30 2.27 -19.40 -14.51
N SER A 31 2.31 -19.59 -15.83
CA SER A 31 2.59 -20.88 -16.46
C SER A 31 3.16 -20.72 -17.87
N ALA A 32 3.87 -21.74 -18.35
CA ALA A 32 4.39 -21.78 -19.72
C ALA A 32 3.25 -21.73 -20.76
N SER A 33 2.06 -22.22 -20.39
CA SER A 33 0.84 -22.17 -21.20
C SER A 33 0.19 -20.80 -21.28
N SER A 34 0.47 -19.89 -20.34
CA SER A 34 -0.04 -18.53 -20.40
C SER A 34 0.77 -17.72 -21.41
N CYS A 35 0.15 -17.41 -22.56
CA CYS A 35 0.79 -16.69 -23.67
C CYS A 35 1.10 -15.24 -23.28
N PHE A 36 0.14 -14.56 -22.65
CA PHE A 36 0.21 -13.13 -22.32
C PHE A 36 0.25 -12.84 -20.81
N GLY A 37 -0.16 -13.81 -19.98
CA GLY A 37 -0.41 -13.61 -18.55
C GLY A 37 -1.91 -13.49 -18.28
N ASP A 38 -2.39 -14.23 -17.29
CA ASP A 38 -3.83 -14.32 -16.95
C ASP A 38 -4.18 -13.59 -15.64
N LEU A 39 -3.16 -13.06 -14.94
CA LEU A 39 -3.26 -12.36 -13.67
C LEU A 39 -2.41 -11.08 -13.69
N LEU A 40 -2.81 -10.10 -12.88
CA LEU A 40 -2.00 -8.91 -12.62
C LEU A 40 -0.74 -9.29 -11.86
N ASP A 41 0.38 -8.66 -12.24
CA ASP A 41 1.69 -8.96 -11.69
C ASP A 41 1.74 -8.61 -10.20
N SER A 42 1.80 -9.65 -9.36
CA SER A 42 1.78 -9.57 -7.89
C SER A 42 2.93 -8.74 -7.31
N ARG A 43 4.01 -8.53 -8.08
CA ARG A 43 5.11 -7.60 -7.73
C ARG A 43 4.62 -6.18 -7.52
N TYR A 44 3.58 -5.76 -8.23
CA TYR A 44 3.09 -4.38 -8.26
C TYR A 44 1.64 -4.26 -7.79
N HIS A 45 0.84 -5.33 -7.94
CA HIS A 45 -0.59 -5.36 -7.67
C HIS A 45 -0.91 -6.37 -6.55
N PHE A 46 -0.08 -6.41 -5.50
CA PHE A 46 -0.14 -7.39 -4.41
C PHE A 46 -1.51 -7.46 -3.71
N ASP A 47 -2.15 -6.30 -3.57
CA ASP A 47 -3.44 -6.11 -2.91
C ASP A 47 -4.60 -5.93 -3.89
N GLU A 48 -4.48 -6.56 -5.07
CA GLU A 48 -5.47 -6.57 -6.13
C GLU A 48 -6.08 -7.97 -6.30
N ASN A 49 -7.40 -8.06 -6.43
CA ASN A 49 -8.14 -9.33 -6.48
C ASN A 49 -7.81 -10.23 -7.69
N LEU A 50 -7.39 -9.64 -8.80
CA LEU A 50 -6.99 -10.31 -10.05
C LEU A 50 -5.48 -10.58 -10.10
N SER A 51 -4.78 -10.47 -8.97
CA SER A 51 -3.42 -10.99 -8.80
C SER A 51 -3.43 -12.42 -8.23
N SER A 52 -2.30 -13.13 -8.29
CA SER A 52 -2.16 -14.46 -7.67
C SER A 52 -2.33 -14.47 -6.16
N THR A 53 -2.07 -13.35 -5.48
CA THR A 53 -2.21 -13.19 -4.02
C THR A 53 -3.64 -12.79 -3.61
N GLY A 54 -4.37 -12.12 -4.50
CA GLY A 54 -5.75 -11.68 -4.31
C GLY A 54 -6.82 -12.78 -4.32
N ALA A 55 -6.45 -14.05 -4.46
CA ALA A 55 -7.37 -15.19 -4.44
C ALA A 55 -7.63 -15.77 -3.03
N THR A 56 -7.03 -15.20 -1.98
CA THR A 56 -7.22 -15.67 -0.60
C THR A 56 -8.39 -14.94 0.06
N ALA A 57 -9.22 -15.67 0.81
CA ALA A 57 -10.41 -15.11 1.46
C ALA A 57 -10.05 -13.94 2.39
N ASP A 58 -8.86 -13.90 2.98
CA ASP A 58 -8.46 -12.81 3.88
C ASP A 58 -8.04 -11.52 3.14
N MET A 59 -7.83 -11.56 1.82
CA MET A 59 -7.41 -10.42 0.99
C MET A 59 -8.46 -9.97 -0.05
N ALA A 60 -9.46 -10.81 -0.33
CA ALA A 60 -10.35 -10.68 -1.49
C ALA A 60 -11.76 -10.20 -1.14
N PHE A 61 -11.97 -8.90 -0.89
CA PHE A 61 -13.36 -8.42 -0.64
C PHE A 61 -13.73 -7.08 -1.25
N ALA A 62 -12.85 -6.41 -2.00
CA ALA A 62 -13.21 -5.12 -2.56
C ALA A 62 -12.75 -4.90 -4.00
N LEU A 63 -13.60 -4.27 -4.81
CA LEU A 63 -13.28 -3.90 -6.19
C LEU A 63 -12.35 -2.69 -6.17
N THR A 64 -11.14 -2.88 -6.68
CA THR A 64 -10.17 -1.79 -6.83
C THR A 64 -10.55 -0.91 -8.04
N PRO A 65 -10.07 0.36 -8.09
CA PRO A 65 -10.19 1.17 -9.29
C PRO A 65 -9.59 0.50 -10.54
N LEU A 66 -8.56 -0.34 -10.37
CA LEU A 66 -7.93 -1.04 -11.49
C LEU A 66 -8.83 -2.13 -12.06
N THR A 67 -9.44 -2.94 -11.19
CA THR A 67 -10.45 -3.94 -11.61
C THR A 67 -11.66 -3.26 -12.26
N LEU A 68 -12.15 -2.16 -11.68
CA LEU A 68 -13.26 -1.40 -12.26
C LEU A 68 -12.91 -0.84 -13.64
N ALA A 69 -11.71 -0.28 -13.81
CA ALA A 69 -11.23 0.24 -15.09
C ALA A 69 -11.10 -0.85 -16.14
N LEU A 70 -10.66 -2.05 -15.76
CA LEU A 70 -10.58 -3.19 -16.68
C LEU A 70 -11.98 -3.57 -17.19
N PHE A 71 -12.98 -3.62 -16.29
CA PHE A 71 -14.35 -3.92 -16.68
C PHE A 71 -15.00 -2.80 -17.50
N GLU A 72 -14.73 -1.54 -17.18
CA GLU A 72 -15.24 -0.40 -17.95
C GLU A 72 -14.62 -0.35 -19.36
N ASP A 73 -13.29 -0.48 -19.48
CA ASP A 73 -12.60 -0.49 -20.77
C ASP A 73 -12.99 -1.69 -21.66
N SER A 74 -13.49 -2.79 -21.07
CA SER A 74 -14.06 -3.90 -21.83
C SER A 74 -15.36 -3.56 -22.57
N SER A 75 -15.98 -2.43 -22.22
CA SER A 75 -17.30 -1.97 -22.70
C SER A 75 -18.48 -2.87 -22.31
N TRP A 76 -18.28 -3.88 -21.46
CA TRP A 76 -19.36 -4.76 -21.00
C TRP A 76 -20.06 -4.23 -19.75
N TYR A 77 -19.39 -3.35 -19.00
CA TYR A 77 -19.86 -2.82 -17.72
C TYR A 77 -19.73 -1.31 -17.70
N LYS A 78 -20.58 -0.67 -16.88
CA LYS A 78 -20.41 0.71 -16.44
C LYS A 78 -19.93 0.66 -14.99
N ALA A 79 -18.73 1.16 -14.72
CA ALA A 79 -18.15 1.12 -13.38
C ALA A 79 -18.72 2.22 -12.48
N ASP A 80 -18.92 1.89 -11.21
CA ASP A 80 -19.23 2.84 -10.15
C ASP A 80 -18.01 2.96 -9.22
N TYR A 81 -17.16 3.95 -9.49
CA TYR A 81 -15.94 4.19 -8.74
C TYR A 81 -16.18 4.79 -7.35
N SER A 82 -17.39 5.28 -7.04
CA SER A 82 -17.70 5.85 -5.72
C SER A 82 -17.65 4.81 -4.59
N THR A 83 -17.71 3.53 -4.95
CA THR A 83 -17.63 2.38 -4.03
C THR A 83 -16.30 1.65 -4.10
N ALA A 84 -15.34 2.15 -4.88
CA ALA A 84 -14.05 1.50 -5.07
C ALA A 84 -13.23 1.54 -3.78
N THR A 85 -12.62 0.41 -3.43
CA THR A 85 -11.62 0.36 -2.37
C THR A 85 -10.25 0.60 -2.96
N VAL A 86 -9.57 1.63 -2.48
CA VAL A 86 -8.28 2.02 -3.02
C VAL A 86 -7.19 1.07 -2.50
N PRO A 87 -6.43 0.40 -3.38
CA PRO A 87 -5.27 -0.39 -2.97
C PRO A 87 -4.20 0.53 -2.35
N LEU A 88 -3.43 0.01 -1.41
CA LEU A 88 -2.41 0.75 -0.67
C LEU A 88 -1.00 0.44 -1.20
N PHE A 89 -0.78 -0.78 -1.69
CA PHE A 89 0.56 -1.24 -2.05
C PHE A 89 1.16 -0.44 -3.21
N GLY A 90 2.32 0.16 -3.00
CA GLY A 90 3.00 1.03 -3.98
C GLY A 90 2.34 2.39 -4.21
N ARG A 91 1.32 2.76 -3.43
CA ARG A 91 0.53 3.96 -3.70
C ARG A 91 1.34 5.25 -3.49
N GLY A 92 1.43 6.09 -4.51
CA GLY A 92 2.17 7.34 -4.51
C GLY A 92 3.69 7.16 -4.42
N SER A 93 4.21 5.99 -4.77
CA SER A 93 5.62 5.66 -4.58
C SER A 93 6.56 6.24 -5.64
N GLY A 94 6.01 6.80 -6.72
CA GLY A 94 6.76 7.31 -7.84
C GLY A 94 7.21 6.22 -8.81
N CYS A 95 7.69 6.63 -9.98
CA CYS A 95 8.14 5.72 -11.03
C CYS A 95 9.26 4.75 -10.61
N GLY A 96 10.07 5.09 -9.61
CA GLY A 96 11.12 4.20 -9.11
C GLY A 96 10.57 2.87 -8.60
N PHE A 97 9.37 2.86 -8.00
CA PHE A 97 8.74 1.64 -7.50
C PHE A 97 8.43 0.62 -8.60
N VAL A 98 8.02 1.11 -9.77
CA VAL A 98 7.59 0.26 -10.89
C VAL A 98 8.71 -0.10 -11.85
N GLU A 99 9.74 0.74 -11.96
CA GLU A 99 10.82 0.59 -12.95
C GLU A 99 12.11 0.02 -12.39
N GLU A 100 12.35 0.20 -11.10
CA GLU A 100 13.60 -0.21 -10.45
C GLU A 100 13.37 -1.43 -9.54
N GLU A 101 14.47 -2.00 -9.04
CA GLU A 101 14.45 -3.11 -8.11
C GLU A 101 13.86 -2.71 -6.73
N CYS A 102 13.20 -3.65 -6.04
CA CYS A 102 12.70 -3.43 -4.67
C CYS A 102 13.83 -3.10 -3.68
N ILE A 103 14.96 -3.78 -3.87
CA ILE A 103 16.16 -3.66 -3.07
C ILE A 103 17.27 -3.39 -4.08
N ASN A 104 18.03 -2.32 -3.87
CA ASN A 104 19.10 -1.99 -4.81
C ASN A 104 20.30 -2.94 -4.69
N GLN A 105 21.25 -2.82 -5.61
CA GLN A 105 22.52 -3.57 -5.62
C GLN A 105 23.32 -3.53 -4.30
N PHE A 106 23.11 -2.51 -3.45
CA PHE A 106 23.76 -2.37 -2.14
C PHE A 106 22.98 -3.05 -1.01
N LYS A 107 21.93 -3.82 -1.33
CA LYS A 107 21.01 -4.45 -0.38
C LYS A 107 20.33 -3.44 0.54
N THR A 108 20.01 -2.26 0.04
CA THR A 108 19.29 -1.22 0.79
C THR A 108 17.93 -0.95 0.14
N ILE A 109 16.95 -0.57 0.96
CA ILE A 109 15.60 -0.26 0.51
C ILE A 109 15.57 1.21 0.04
N PRO A 110 15.35 1.47 -1.26
CA PRO A 110 15.21 2.82 -1.78
C PRO A 110 14.04 3.57 -1.12
N GLY A 111 14.09 4.91 -1.10
CA GLY A 111 13.05 5.73 -0.48
C GLY A 111 11.63 5.41 -0.98
N TYR A 112 11.47 5.25 -2.30
CA TYR A 112 10.20 4.91 -2.95
C TYR A 112 9.63 3.52 -2.58
N ASN A 113 10.44 2.65 -1.98
CA ASN A 113 10.07 1.29 -1.60
C ASN A 113 9.83 1.12 -0.08
N ARG A 114 10.11 2.15 0.72
CA ARG A 114 9.91 2.10 2.17
C ARG A 114 8.44 1.92 2.51
N GLY A 115 8.16 1.11 3.53
CA GLY A 115 6.79 0.74 3.93
C GLY A 115 6.17 -0.41 3.13
N PHE A 116 6.73 -0.77 1.96
CA PHE A 116 6.21 -1.87 1.14
C PHE A 116 7.12 -3.10 1.18
N PHE A 117 8.43 -2.89 1.10
CA PHE A 117 9.42 -3.95 1.18
C PHE A 117 10.25 -3.83 2.45
N CYS A 118 10.84 -4.96 2.83
CA CYS A 118 11.75 -5.07 3.96
C CYS A 118 13.05 -5.78 3.52
N ARG A 119 14.01 -5.90 4.43
CA ARG A 119 15.34 -6.48 4.12
C ARG A 119 15.71 -7.59 5.09
N ASP A 120 15.47 -7.37 6.37
CA ASP A 120 15.96 -8.23 7.46
C ASP A 120 15.01 -9.41 7.66
N VAL A 121 15.09 -10.36 6.71
CA VAL A 121 14.30 -11.60 6.70
C VAL A 121 14.62 -12.39 7.97
N VAL A 122 13.58 -12.80 8.68
CA VAL A 122 13.75 -13.60 9.89
C VAL A 122 14.27 -14.99 9.50
N GLN A 123 15.39 -15.41 10.12
CA GLN A 123 15.97 -16.74 9.95
C GLN A 123 16.04 -17.42 11.32
N GLY A 124 15.41 -18.58 11.47
CA GLY A 124 15.41 -19.38 12.71
C GLY A 124 14.02 -19.58 13.31
N GLU A 125 13.95 -20.36 14.39
CA GLU A 125 12.70 -20.56 15.14
C GLU A 125 12.29 -19.24 15.82
N LEU A 126 11.05 -18.80 15.60
CA LEU A 126 10.48 -17.65 16.30
C LEU A 126 10.42 -17.95 17.79
N GLU A 127 11.12 -17.16 18.61
CA GLU A 127 10.94 -17.20 20.06
C GLU A 127 9.47 -16.84 20.38
N PHE A 128 8.87 -17.57 21.32
CA PHE A 128 7.42 -17.54 21.59
C PHE A 128 6.85 -16.16 21.96
N ASP A 129 7.68 -15.21 22.38
CA ASP A 129 7.31 -13.83 22.77
C ASP A 129 7.97 -12.73 21.92
N ARG A 130 8.57 -13.08 20.78
CA ARG A 130 9.26 -12.10 19.95
C ARG A 130 8.27 -11.10 19.34
N GLN A 131 8.45 -9.82 19.67
CA GLN A 131 7.68 -8.73 19.06
C GLN A 131 8.09 -8.50 17.60
N PRO A 132 7.14 -8.23 16.69
CA PRO A 132 7.48 -7.99 15.30
C PRO A 132 8.19 -6.64 15.12
N SER A 133 9.18 -6.64 14.23
CA SER A 133 10.15 -5.54 14.07
C SER A 133 9.66 -4.34 13.25
N GLY A 134 8.47 -4.41 12.65
CA GLY A 134 7.93 -3.33 11.81
C GLY A 134 6.46 -3.53 11.47
N CYS A 135 5.97 -2.77 10.50
CA CYS A 135 4.56 -2.76 10.13
C CYS A 135 4.33 -3.42 8.78
N ASP A 136 3.21 -4.12 8.63
CA ASP A 136 2.74 -4.50 7.30
C ASP A 136 2.45 -3.24 6.45
N TYR A 137 2.38 -3.39 5.13
CA TYR A 137 2.19 -2.26 4.21
C TYR A 137 0.85 -1.52 4.42
N THR A 138 -0.11 -2.15 5.11
CA THR A 138 -1.40 -1.56 5.45
C THR A 138 -1.39 -0.78 6.76
N HIS A 139 -0.32 -0.89 7.55
CA HIS A 139 -0.22 -0.37 8.92
C HIS A 139 -1.33 -0.88 9.86
N ASN A 140 -1.98 -2.00 9.55
CA ASN A 140 -2.97 -2.61 10.43
C ASN A 140 -2.34 -3.67 11.35
N HIS A 141 -1.16 -4.16 11.00
CA HIS A 141 -0.47 -5.21 11.72
C HIS A 141 0.97 -4.84 11.97
N LYS A 142 1.49 -5.26 13.12
CA LYS A 142 2.92 -5.49 13.27
C LYS A 142 3.28 -6.77 12.54
N ALA A 143 4.40 -6.79 11.83
CA ALA A 143 4.86 -7.96 11.10
C ALA A 143 6.38 -7.97 10.89
N ASP A 144 6.93 -9.17 10.89
CA ASP A 144 8.31 -9.46 10.54
C ASP A 144 8.47 -9.72 9.05
N CYS A 145 9.70 -9.53 8.59
CA CYS A 145 10.06 -9.61 7.19
C CYS A 145 10.20 -11.06 6.72
N GLU A 146 9.51 -11.40 5.63
CA GLU A 146 9.52 -12.73 5.01
C GLU A 146 9.85 -12.61 3.53
N MET A 147 10.61 -13.58 3.00
CA MET A 147 10.74 -13.76 1.56
C MET A 147 9.49 -14.42 1.01
N LEU A 148 8.65 -13.66 0.30
CA LEU A 148 7.53 -14.24 -0.42
C LEU A 148 8.05 -15.22 -1.49
N ILE A 149 7.84 -16.52 -1.25
CA ILE A 149 8.14 -17.56 -2.23
C ILE A 149 7.00 -17.56 -3.24
N SER A 150 7.12 -16.78 -4.32
CA SER A 150 6.32 -17.04 -5.51
C SER A 150 6.72 -18.42 -6.04
N ARG A 151 5.87 -19.42 -5.78
CA ARG A 151 6.12 -20.83 -6.11
C ARG A 151 5.98 -21.13 -7.61
N ASP A 152 5.37 -20.24 -8.40
CA ASP A 152 4.94 -20.55 -9.78
C ASP A 152 5.42 -19.57 -10.87
N SER A 153 6.30 -18.61 -10.55
CA SER A 153 6.88 -17.75 -11.58
C SER A 153 7.99 -18.48 -12.34
N LEU A 154 7.69 -18.92 -13.57
CA LEU A 154 8.67 -19.50 -14.50
C LEU A 154 9.69 -18.48 -15.02
N ASP A 155 9.45 -17.18 -14.79
CA ASP A 155 10.48 -16.15 -14.93
C ASP A 155 11.44 -16.23 -13.73
N ASP A 156 12.29 -17.26 -13.77
CA ASP A 156 13.37 -17.59 -12.84
C ASP A 156 14.49 -16.52 -12.86
N LYS A 157 14.15 -15.31 -12.43
CA LYS A 157 15.13 -14.35 -11.93
C LYS A 157 14.97 -14.27 -10.44
N SER A 158 15.84 -15.01 -9.75
CA SER A 158 16.17 -14.88 -8.32
C SER A 158 16.18 -13.42 -7.79
N GLU A 159 16.48 -12.45 -8.66
CA GLU A 159 16.53 -11.00 -8.40
C GLU A 159 15.16 -10.29 -8.30
N SER A 160 14.04 -10.96 -8.59
CA SER A 160 12.67 -10.37 -8.54
C SER A 160 11.90 -10.66 -7.24
N ARG A 161 12.52 -11.34 -6.27
CA ARG A 161 11.87 -11.66 -4.99
C ARG A 161 12.06 -10.51 -4.01
N CYS A 162 10.96 -9.86 -3.67
CA CYS A 162 10.95 -8.67 -2.84
C CYS A 162 10.33 -9.00 -1.49
N PRO A 163 11.14 -9.14 -0.44
CA PRO A 163 10.64 -9.47 0.88
C PRO A 163 9.67 -8.40 1.40
N MET A 164 8.63 -8.85 2.07
CA MET A 164 7.55 -8.04 2.62
C MET A 164 7.32 -8.42 4.08
N ARG A 165 6.68 -7.55 4.85
CA ARG A 165 6.35 -7.83 6.25
C ARG A 165 5.04 -8.61 6.34
N THR A 166 5.15 -9.95 6.27
CA THR A 166 4.00 -10.88 6.18
C THR A 166 4.09 -12.05 7.16
N GLU A 167 5.13 -12.11 8.01
CA GLU A 167 5.32 -13.17 9.01
C GLU A 167 5.19 -12.60 10.44
N ASN A 168 4.95 -13.46 11.44
CA ASN A 168 4.77 -13.05 12.85
C ASN A 168 3.76 -11.90 13.00
N ILE A 169 2.57 -12.06 12.40
CA ILE A 169 1.57 -11.01 12.31
C ILE A 169 0.88 -10.80 13.66
N VAL A 170 0.93 -9.58 14.16
CA VAL A 170 0.19 -9.13 15.36
C VAL A 170 -0.75 -8.00 14.96
N SER A 171 -2.06 -8.24 15.09
CA SER A 171 -3.07 -7.25 14.72
C SER A 171 -3.13 -6.11 15.72
N CYS A 172 -3.09 -4.86 15.23
CA CYS A 172 -3.31 -3.69 16.07
C CYS A 172 -4.77 -3.55 16.53
N PHE A 173 -5.69 -4.35 16.00
CA PHE A 173 -7.10 -4.33 16.35
C PHE A 173 -7.46 -5.21 17.55
N ASP A 174 -6.74 -6.33 17.71
CA ASP A 174 -7.12 -7.38 18.64
C ASP A 174 -6.67 -7.06 20.07
N LYS A 175 -7.67 -6.76 20.91
CA LYS A 175 -7.51 -6.40 22.32
C LYS A 175 -6.97 -7.53 23.20
N SER A 176 -6.86 -8.76 22.68
CA SER A 176 -6.23 -9.88 23.40
C SER A 176 -4.71 -9.72 23.55
N HIS A 177 -4.09 -8.89 22.71
CA HIS A 177 -2.66 -8.65 22.72
C HIS A 177 -2.26 -7.72 23.87
N SER A 178 -1.09 -7.96 24.44
CA SER A 178 -0.55 -7.15 25.53
C SER A 178 0.38 -6.06 24.98
N PRO A 179 0.29 -4.82 25.48
CA PRO A 179 1.23 -3.74 25.14
C PRO A 179 2.69 -4.15 25.41
N SER A 180 3.57 -3.93 24.44
CA SER A 180 5.02 -4.12 24.56
C SER A 180 5.81 -2.82 24.69
N LEU A 181 5.21 -1.69 24.32
CA LEU A 181 5.80 -0.34 24.48
C LEU A 181 4.87 0.60 25.25
N ASP A 182 5.46 1.63 25.86
CA ASP A 182 4.67 2.65 26.57
C ASP A 182 3.71 3.37 25.62
N GLY A 183 2.45 3.52 26.05
CA GLY A 183 1.39 4.14 25.27
C GLY A 183 0.79 3.27 24.16
N GLU A 184 1.22 2.01 24.02
CA GLU A 184 0.64 1.07 23.07
C GLU A 184 -0.79 0.67 23.44
N VAL A 185 -1.67 0.71 22.44
CA VAL A 185 -3.09 0.38 22.58
C VAL A 185 -3.55 -0.43 21.38
N PHE A 186 -4.21 -1.55 21.63
CA PHE A 186 -4.87 -2.38 20.61
C PHE A 186 -6.36 -2.01 20.51
N SER A 187 -6.80 -1.52 19.34
CA SER A 187 -8.18 -1.05 19.13
C SER A 187 -8.52 -0.89 17.64
N HIS A 188 -9.80 -0.73 17.30
CA HIS A 188 -10.26 -0.49 15.92
C HIS A 188 -9.63 0.75 15.26
N SER A 189 -9.22 1.75 16.04
CA SER A 189 -8.53 2.96 15.57
C SER A 189 -7.01 2.83 15.61
N SER A 190 -6.47 1.71 16.10
CA SER A 190 -5.02 1.55 16.25
C SER A 190 -4.38 1.16 14.93
N ARG A 191 -3.23 1.76 14.65
CA ARG A 191 -2.37 1.47 13.50
C ARG A 191 -0.96 1.21 13.98
N CYS A 192 -0.21 0.45 13.19
CA CYS A 192 1.18 0.13 13.43
C CYS A 192 2.08 1.31 13.01
N PHE A 193 3.05 1.65 13.84
CA PHE A 193 4.10 2.62 13.55
C PHE A 193 5.49 2.00 13.75
N GLU A 194 6.41 2.29 12.85
CA GLU A 194 7.81 1.92 12.99
C GLU A 194 8.49 2.82 14.02
N THR A 195 9.39 2.25 14.81
CA THR A 195 10.14 2.98 15.84
C THR A 195 11.65 2.94 15.59
N ASP A 196 12.40 3.76 16.33
CA ASP A 196 13.87 3.78 16.34
C ASP A 196 14.53 2.63 17.12
N ASN A 197 13.77 1.86 17.90
CA ASN A 197 14.29 0.79 18.77
C ASN A 197 14.17 -0.63 18.17
N SER A 198 13.96 -0.73 16.85
CA SER A 198 13.78 -1.98 16.09
C SER A 198 12.48 -2.76 16.37
N ASN A 199 11.61 -2.28 17.26
CA ASN A 199 10.24 -2.81 17.42
C ASN A 199 9.22 -1.92 16.71
N SER A 200 8.03 -2.46 16.49
CA SER A 200 6.86 -1.69 16.05
C SER A 200 5.84 -1.52 17.18
N VAL A 201 5.01 -0.49 17.06
CA VAL A 201 4.03 -0.11 18.09
C VAL A 201 2.65 0.11 17.49
N CYS A 202 1.61 -0.38 18.15
CA CYS A 202 0.22 -0.09 17.81
C CYS A 202 -0.26 1.14 18.61
N LEU A 203 -0.53 2.24 17.92
CA LEU A 203 -1.02 3.48 18.54
C LEU A 203 -2.37 3.85 17.97
N GLN A 204 -3.25 4.41 18.81
CA GLN A 204 -4.51 4.96 18.33
C GLN A 204 -4.22 6.12 17.38
N SER A 205 -4.84 6.09 16.20
CA SER A 205 -4.62 7.09 15.18
C SER A 205 -5.90 7.42 14.43
N TYR A 206 -6.00 8.67 13.98
CA TYR A 206 -7.18 9.21 13.31
C TYR A 206 -6.76 10.06 12.11
N CYS A 207 -7.61 10.06 11.10
CA CYS A 207 -7.45 10.91 9.93
C CYS A 207 -8.16 12.23 10.19
N ASN A 208 -7.41 13.31 10.37
CA ASN A 208 -7.98 14.65 10.44
C ASN A 208 -8.24 15.12 9.00
N ALA A 209 -9.52 15.14 8.61
CA ALA A 209 -9.93 15.51 7.26
C ALA A 209 -9.89 17.03 6.97
N ILE A 210 -9.75 17.87 8.01
CA ILE A 210 -9.65 19.33 7.86
C ILE A 210 -8.22 19.71 7.48
N ASP A 211 -7.25 19.16 8.22
CA ASP A 211 -5.83 19.45 8.01
C ASP A 211 -5.15 18.43 7.07
N SER A 212 -5.86 17.35 6.73
CA SER A 212 -5.35 16.22 5.94
C SER A 212 -4.08 15.61 6.53
N LYS A 213 -4.10 15.38 7.85
CA LYS A 213 -2.98 14.81 8.62
C LYS A 213 -3.39 13.55 9.38
N ILE A 214 -2.39 12.77 9.77
CA ILE A 214 -2.55 11.66 10.72
C ILE A 214 -2.33 12.20 12.13
N GLU A 215 -3.33 12.05 12.98
CA GLU A 215 -3.23 12.34 14.41
C GLU A 215 -3.02 11.03 15.18
N ILE A 216 -2.11 11.05 16.14
CA ILE A 216 -1.72 9.91 16.96
C ILE A 216 -1.97 10.27 18.42
N VAL A 217 -2.68 9.41 19.13
CA VAL A 217 -3.05 9.65 20.53
C VAL A 217 -2.22 8.74 21.44
N VAL A 218 -1.45 9.34 22.34
CA VAL A 218 -0.61 8.64 23.32
C VAL A 218 -0.77 9.32 24.69
N HIS A 219 -1.27 8.59 25.69
CA HIS A 219 -1.55 9.12 27.03
C HIS A 219 -2.35 10.43 27.02
N GLU A 220 -3.45 10.46 26.25
CA GLU A 220 -4.33 11.62 26.06
C GLU A 220 -3.69 12.83 25.34
N LYS A 221 -2.43 12.73 24.92
CA LYS A 221 -1.77 13.75 24.09
C LYS A 221 -1.92 13.38 22.61
N VAL A 222 -2.24 14.40 21.82
CA VAL A 222 -2.34 14.30 20.36
C VAL A 222 -1.01 14.75 19.75
N TYR A 223 -0.48 13.94 18.84
CA TYR A 223 0.69 14.24 18.02
C TYR A 223 0.27 14.19 16.55
N GLN A 224 0.84 15.06 15.72
CA GLN A 224 0.49 15.16 14.30
C GLN A 224 1.65 14.76 13.39
N CYS A 225 1.36 13.95 12.38
CA CYS A 225 2.29 13.67 11.29
C CYS A 225 2.17 14.72 10.19
N ASP A 226 3.14 15.63 10.11
CA ASP A 226 3.14 16.71 9.12
C ASP A 226 3.49 16.25 7.70
N TYR A 227 4.40 15.28 7.58
CA TYR A 227 4.87 14.72 6.30
C TYR A 227 5.39 13.28 6.47
N GLU A 228 5.53 12.55 5.36
CA GLU A 228 6.08 11.18 5.35
C GLU A 228 7.50 11.15 5.94
N GLY A 229 7.72 10.31 6.95
CA GLY A 229 9.01 10.19 7.62
C GLY A 229 9.28 11.24 8.70
N HIS A 230 8.31 12.11 9.03
CA HIS A 230 8.38 12.95 10.21
C HIS A 230 8.62 12.09 11.46
N MET A 231 9.61 12.47 12.28
CA MET A 231 10.01 11.73 13.48
C MET A 231 9.38 12.37 14.71
N ILE A 232 8.49 11.65 15.40
CA ILE A 232 7.80 12.14 16.60
C ILE A 232 8.40 11.44 17.82
N LYS A 233 8.97 12.24 18.73
CA LYS A 233 9.55 11.74 19.96
C LYS A 233 8.47 11.48 21.00
N LEU A 234 8.33 10.23 21.42
CA LEU A 234 7.46 9.80 22.51
C LEU A 234 8.32 9.50 23.76
N GLN A 235 7.68 9.02 24.83
CA GLN A 235 8.41 8.62 26.04
C GLN A 235 9.15 7.31 25.80
N GLY A 236 10.47 7.39 25.60
CA GLY A 236 11.36 6.22 25.51
C GLY A 236 11.66 5.73 24.09
N TYR A 237 10.96 6.22 23.07
CA TYR A 237 11.19 5.87 21.67
C TYR A 237 10.70 6.98 20.72
N THR A 238 11.14 6.92 19.47
CA THR A 238 10.72 7.82 18.41
C THR A 238 9.94 7.02 17.37
N ILE A 239 8.78 7.50 16.96
CA ILE A 239 8.03 6.90 15.85
C ILE A 239 8.32 7.63 14.55
N ARG A 240 8.26 6.90 13.44
CA ARG A 240 8.33 7.44 12.10
C ARG A 240 6.93 7.50 11.49
N CYS A 241 6.50 8.69 11.10
CA CYS A 241 5.21 8.90 10.45
C CYS A 241 5.16 8.21 9.07
N PRO A 242 4.12 7.42 8.78
CA PRO A 242 3.93 6.81 7.47
C PRO A 242 3.40 7.83 6.46
N ARG A 243 3.30 7.41 5.20
CA ARG A 243 2.66 8.20 4.15
C ARG A 243 1.17 8.32 4.42
N LEU A 244 0.62 9.53 4.29
CA LEU A 244 -0.82 9.81 4.46
C LEU A 244 -1.70 8.87 3.64
N ALA A 245 -1.32 8.61 2.38
CA ALA A 245 -2.06 7.76 1.46
C ALA A 245 -2.20 6.28 1.90
N LEU A 246 -1.41 5.81 2.87
CA LEU A 246 -1.46 4.43 3.39
C LEU A 246 -2.36 4.30 4.61
N VAL A 247 -2.39 5.31 5.49
CA VAL A 247 -3.21 5.29 6.71
C VAL A 247 -4.58 5.94 6.48
N CYS A 248 -4.62 7.00 5.67
CA CYS A 248 -5.80 7.78 5.34
C CYS A 248 -6.04 7.82 3.82
N PRO A 249 -6.24 6.66 3.17
CA PRO A 249 -6.30 6.57 1.71
C PRO A 249 -7.46 7.36 1.08
N HIS A 250 -8.52 7.61 1.84
CA HIS A 250 -9.70 8.36 1.40
C HIS A 250 -9.47 9.89 1.33
N LEU A 251 -8.38 10.41 1.92
CA LEU A 251 -8.04 11.83 1.85
C LEU A 251 -7.13 12.17 0.66
N VAL A 252 -6.55 11.16 0.03
CA VAL A 252 -5.61 11.33 -1.08
C VAL A 252 -6.26 10.73 -2.31
N CYS A 253 -6.40 11.50 -3.40
CA CYS A 253 -6.94 11.06 -4.70
C CYS A 253 -7.88 9.82 -4.67
N PRO A 254 -9.09 9.95 -4.10
CA PRO A 254 -10.06 8.86 -4.01
C PRO A 254 -10.29 8.15 -5.36
N ALA A 255 -10.47 6.83 -5.30
CA ALA A 255 -10.66 5.96 -6.46
C ALA A 255 -9.60 6.10 -7.58
N ASN A 256 -8.39 6.60 -7.27
CA ASN A 256 -7.36 6.93 -8.27
C ASN A 256 -7.91 7.83 -9.40
N CYS A 257 -8.76 8.80 -9.01
CA CYS A 257 -9.45 9.73 -9.90
C CYS A 257 -10.32 9.03 -10.95
N SER A 258 -10.78 7.81 -10.67
CA SER A 258 -11.62 6.97 -11.53
C SER A 258 -11.03 6.70 -12.92
N GLY A 259 -9.73 6.97 -13.12
CA GLY A 259 -9.11 7.01 -14.45
C GLY A 259 -9.62 8.13 -15.37
N LYS A 260 -10.38 9.10 -14.84
CA LYS A 260 -11.02 10.23 -15.54
C LYS A 260 -10.44 11.58 -15.09
N GLY A 261 -9.16 11.56 -14.74
CA GLY A 261 -8.42 12.70 -14.23
C GLY A 261 -7.02 12.29 -13.79
N VAL A 262 -6.24 13.27 -13.35
CA VAL A 262 -4.87 13.08 -12.87
C VAL A 262 -4.82 13.33 -11.37
N CYS A 263 -4.22 12.41 -10.62
CA CYS A 263 -3.87 12.67 -9.23
C CYS A 263 -2.63 13.56 -9.17
N ASP A 264 -2.75 14.77 -8.62
CA ASP A 264 -1.65 15.72 -8.54
C ASP A 264 -0.85 15.54 -7.24
N TYR A 265 0.21 14.73 -7.29
CA TYR A 265 1.14 14.52 -6.19
C TYR A 265 2.12 15.69 -5.95
N CYS A 266 2.03 16.78 -6.71
CA CYS A 266 2.84 17.98 -6.47
C CYS A 266 2.26 18.86 -5.34
N LEU A 267 0.99 18.64 -4.98
CA LEU A 267 0.33 19.30 -3.86
C LEU A 267 0.82 18.73 -2.52
N GLU A 268 0.70 19.51 -1.45
CA GLU A 268 0.99 19.02 -0.09
C GLU A 268 0.11 17.81 0.27
N VAL A 269 -1.16 17.84 -0.19
CA VAL A 269 -2.11 16.75 -0.10
C VAL A 269 -2.56 16.45 -1.53
N PRO A 270 -2.25 15.26 -2.08
CA PRO A 270 -2.60 14.97 -3.47
C PRO A 270 -4.11 14.88 -3.70
N GLU A 271 -4.58 15.59 -4.72
CA GLU A 271 -5.99 15.71 -5.08
C GLU A 271 -6.20 15.36 -6.56
N CYS A 272 -7.43 14.99 -6.91
CA CYS A 272 -7.79 14.67 -8.28
C CYS A 272 -8.10 15.93 -9.08
N VAL A 273 -7.39 16.12 -10.20
CA VAL A 273 -7.71 17.09 -11.24
C VAL A 273 -8.52 16.37 -12.31
N CYS A 274 -9.83 16.57 -12.33
CA CYS A 274 -10.75 15.86 -13.22
C CYS A 274 -10.67 16.37 -14.66
N ASP A 275 -10.79 15.43 -15.63
CA ASP A 275 -10.82 15.77 -17.06
C ASP A 275 -12.10 16.54 -17.42
N ASN A 276 -13.22 16.19 -16.77
CA ASN A 276 -14.46 16.96 -16.84
C ASN A 276 -14.40 18.10 -15.81
N PRO A 277 -14.33 19.38 -16.22
CA PRO A 277 -14.25 20.50 -15.29
C PRO A 277 -15.54 20.73 -14.49
N PHE A 278 -16.64 20.06 -14.84
CA PHE A 278 -17.90 20.11 -14.10
C PHE A 278 -18.06 18.95 -13.11
N ASP A 279 -17.13 17.99 -13.08
CA ASP A 279 -17.08 16.97 -12.05
C ASP A 279 -16.32 17.53 -10.84
N GLU A 280 -17.07 17.95 -9.83
CA GLU A 280 -16.52 18.47 -8.56
C GLU A 280 -16.36 17.36 -7.51
N THR A 281 -16.51 16.08 -7.88
CA THR A 281 -16.31 14.99 -6.92
C THR A 281 -14.83 14.77 -6.60
N PRO A 282 -14.49 14.38 -5.36
CA PRO A 282 -13.10 14.19 -4.95
C PRO A 282 -12.30 13.17 -5.78
N GLY A 283 -12.97 12.25 -6.50
CA GLY A 283 -12.29 11.24 -7.32
C GLY A 283 -12.83 11.11 -8.75
N CYS A 284 -13.46 12.16 -9.30
CA CYS A 284 -13.88 12.22 -10.71
C CYS A 284 -14.83 11.09 -11.16
N TRP A 285 -15.81 10.73 -10.32
CA TRP A 285 -16.77 9.64 -10.60
C TRP A 285 -18.18 10.10 -11.00
N SER A 286 -18.42 11.40 -11.17
CA SER A 286 -19.71 11.93 -11.67
C SER A 286 -19.78 12.06 -13.19
N SER A 287 -18.66 11.87 -13.89
CA SER A 287 -18.57 11.88 -15.37
C SER A 287 -18.91 10.55 -16.04
#